data_AF-F7NJJ7-F1
#
_entry.id   AF-F7NJJ7-F1
#
_cell.length_a   1.000
_cell.length_b   1.000
_cell.length_c   1.000
_cell.angle_alpha   90.00
_cell.angle_beta   90.00
_cell.angle_gamma   90.00
#
_symmetry.space_group_name_H-M   'P 1'
#
loop_
_entity.id
_entity.type
_entity.pdbx_description
1 polymer ?
#
loop_
_entity_poly.entity_id
_entity_poly.type
_entity_poly.pdbx_seq_one_letter_code
_entity_poly.pdbx_strand_id
1 'polypeptide(L)'
;MSTTPSRTKFELYPLTLLAEDINEKNPPQIAAGFAGITLAYNVKSEAEVHEVMELAKKAGAVIAQEHSKFSGAGTGVKQGPGMLFF
;
A
#
# COMPACT_ATOMS: atom_id res chain seq x y z
N MET A 1 30.49 -11.08 11.91
CA MET A 1 29.09 -10.74 12.23
C MET A 1 28.33 -10.67 10.91
N SER A 2 27.40 -11.60 10.67
CA SER A 2 26.54 -11.58 9.48
C SER A 2 25.31 -10.74 9.79
N THR A 3 25.22 -9.54 9.23
CA THR A 3 24.03 -8.69 9.36
C THR A 3 23.01 -9.10 8.31
N THR A 4 22.16 -10.07 8.61
CA THR A 4 20.99 -10.32 7.77
C THR A 4 20.08 -9.09 7.87
N PRO A 5 19.76 -8.40 6.76
CA PRO A 5 18.84 -7.27 6.80
C PRO A 5 17.48 -7.75 7.31
N SER A 6 16.86 -6.98 8.21
CA SER A 6 15.50 -7.23 8.68
C SER A 6 14.55 -7.17 7.50
N ARG A 7 13.88 -8.29 7.21
CA ARG A 7 12.88 -8.38 6.14
C ARG A 7 11.49 -8.18 6.74
N THR A 8 10.74 -7.22 6.22
CA THR A 8 9.31 -7.09 6.55
C THR A 8 8.56 -8.29 5.98
N LYS A 9 7.80 -8.99 6.83
CA LYS A 9 6.91 -10.08 6.43
C LYS A 9 5.49 -9.56 6.44
N PHE A 10 4.77 -9.79 5.34
CA PHE A 10 3.35 -9.55 5.24
C PHE A 10 2.62 -10.89 5.21
N GLU A 11 1.45 -10.94 5.85
CA GLU A 11 0.57 -12.10 5.85
C GLU A 11 -0.88 -11.64 5.80
N LEU A 12 -1.76 -12.48 5.27
CA LEU A 12 -3.19 -12.23 5.23
C LEU A 12 -3.85 -12.94 6.39
N TYR A 13 -4.71 -12.23 7.10
CA TYR A 13 -5.55 -12.78 8.16
C TYR A 13 -7.03 -12.51 7.85
N PRO A 14 -7.93 -13.50 7.97
CA PRO A 14 -9.35 -13.30 7.64
C PRO A 14 -9.98 -12.23 8.52
N LEU A 15 -10.72 -11.29 7.91
CA LEU A 15 -11.33 -10.17 8.63
C LEU A 15 -12.34 -10.61 9.69
N THR A 16 -13.07 -11.71 9.45
CA THR A 16 -14.00 -12.29 10.43
C THR A 16 -13.27 -12.78 11.67
N LEU A 17 -12.16 -13.51 11.48
CA LEU A 17 -11.32 -13.97 12.57
C LEU A 17 -10.62 -12.80 13.28
N LEU A 18 -10.24 -11.75 12.55
CA LEU A 18 -9.69 -10.53 13.15
C LEU A 18 -10.70 -9.84 14.08
N ALA A 19 -11.97 -9.77 13.68
CA ALA A 19 -13.02 -9.20 14.52
C ALA A 19 -13.23 -10.03 15.79
N GLU A 20 -13.25 -11.36 15.66
CA GLU A 20 -13.37 -12.28 16.80
C GLU A 20 -12.18 -12.14 17.77
N ASP A 21 -10.95 -12.03 17.25
CA ASP A 21 -9.72 -11.83 18.04
C ASP A 21 -9.75 -10.53 18.85
N ILE A 22 -10.42 -9.48 18.37
CA ILE A 22 -10.56 -8.21 19.08
C ILE A 22 -11.47 -8.37 20.31
N ASN A 23 -12.62 -9.04 20.15
CA ASN A 23 -13.56 -9.30 21.23
C ASN A 23 -14.53 -10.45 20.88
N GLU A 24 -14.25 -11.66 21.38
CA GLU A 24 -15.06 -12.85 21.11
C GLU A 24 -16.53 -12.72 21.52
N LYS A 25 -16.83 -12.00 22.62
CA LYS A 25 -18.20 -11.91 23.17
C LYS A 25 -19.05 -10.87 22.47
N ASN A 26 -18.42 -9.85 21.92
CA ASN A 26 -19.08 -8.79 21.16
C ASN A 26 -18.14 -8.26 20.07
N PRO A 27 -17.94 -9.03 18.98
CA PRO A 27 -17.02 -8.64 17.92
C PRO A 27 -17.44 -7.32 17.27
N PRO A 28 -16.49 -6.46 16.87
CA PRO A 28 -16.81 -5.26 16.10
C PRO A 28 -17.47 -5.65 14.78
N GLN A 29 -18.43 -4.84 14.34
CA GLN A 29 -19.02 -5.03 13.02
C GLN A 29 -17.99 -4.73 11.93
N ILE A 30 -17.90 -5.62 10.94
CA ILE A 30 -17.08 -5.38 9.75
C ILE A 30 -17.76 -4.29 8.93
N ALA A 31 -17.08 -3.16 8.76
CA ALA A 31 -17.59 -2.03 7.99
C ALA A 31 -17.70 -2.34 6.50
N ALA A 32 -18.68 -1.74 5.83
CA ALA A 32 -18.75 -1.74 4.37
C ALA A 32 -17.71 -0.77 3.79
N GLY A 33 -16.93 -1.21 2.79
CA GLY A 33 -15.91 -0.40 2.13
C GLY A 33 -14.58 -1.13 1.91
N PHE A 34 -13.53 -0.38 1.58
CA PHE A 34 -12.18 -0.93 1.43
C PHE A 34 -11.56 -1.18 2.81
N ALA A 35 -11.37 -2.45 3.16
CA ALA A 35 -10.71 -2.90 4.40
C ALA A 35 -9.23 -3.26 4.18
N GLY A 36 -8.64 -2.84 3.06
CA GLY A 36 -7.24 -3.08 2.77
C GLY A 36 -6.32 -2.03 3.39
N ILE A 37 -5.03 -2.18 3.11
CA ILE A 37 -3.98 -1.22 3.46
C ILE A 37 -3.40 -0.63 2.20
N THR A 38 -2.90 0.60 2.28
CA THR A 38 -2.14 1.23 1.21
C THR A 38 -0.66 1.17 1.53
N LEU A 39 0.16 0.71 0.59
CA LEU A 39 1.62 0.70 0.73
C LEU A 39 2.24 1.83 -0.06
N ALA A 40 3.02 2.67 0.62
CA ALA A 40 3.84 3.69 -0.03
C ALA A 40 5.23 3.12 -0.34
N TYR A 41 5.62 3.14 -1.61
CA TYR A 41 6.94 2.70 -2.05
C TYR A 41 7.74 3.85 -2.64
N ASN A 42 8.87 4.17 -2.02
CA ASN A 42 9.81 5.16 -2.51
C ASN A 42 10.78 4.50 -3.50
N VAL A 43 10.70 4.91 -4.76
CA VAL A 43 11.66 4.54 -5.81
C VAL A 43 12.78 5.57 -5.92
N LYS A 44 13.88 5.22 -6.58
CA LYS A 44 15.09 6.04 -6.66
C LYS A 44 15.00 7.12 -7.74
N SER A 45 14.07 6.98 -8.68
CA SER A 45 13.90 7.92 -9.80
C SER A 45 12.48 7.91 -10.37
N GLU A 46 12.12 8.98 -11.11
CA GLU A 46 10.84 9.06 -11.82
C GLU A 46 10.71 7.98 -12.92
N ALA A 47 11.81 7.58 -13.56
CA ALA A 47 11.80 6.51 -14.55
C ALA A 47 11.42 5.16 -13.92
N GLU A 48 11.93 4.88 -12.72
CA GLU A 48 11.61 3.66 -11.97
C GLU A 48 10.13 3.62 -11.55
N VAL A 49 9.46 4.76 -11.38
CA VAL A 49 7.99 4.81 -11.19
C VAL A 49 7.29 4.14 -12.37
N HIS A 50 7.66 4.51 -13.60
CA HIS A 50 7.04 3.97 -14.80
C HIS A 50 7.27 2.46 -14.93
N GLU A 51 8.51 2.01 -14.69
CA GLU A 51 8.85 0.58 -14.73
C GLU A 51 8.02 -0.24 -13.73
N VAL A 52 7.89 0.24 -12.49
CA VAL A 52 7.11 -0.42 -11.44
C VAL A 52 5.61 -0.43 -11.77
N MET A 53 5.07 0.65 -12.33
CA MET A 53 3.67 0.72 -12.76
C MET A 53 3.36 -0.30 -13.86
N GLU A 54 4.25 -0.44 -14.86
CA GLU A 54 4.08 -1.44 -15.92
C GLU A 54 4.21 -2.87 -15.39
N LEU A 55 5.08 -3.12 -14.41
CA LEU A 55 5.14 -4.40 -13.70
C LEU A 55 3.83 -4.69 -12.95
N ALA A 56 3.28 -3.70 -12.25
CA ALA A 56 2.01 -3.84 -11.53
C ALA A 56 0.86 -4.18 -12.50
N LYS A 57 0.74 -3.46 -13.63
CA LYS A 57 -0.24 -3.76 -14.69
C LYS A 57 -0.10 -5.19 -15.19
N LYS A 58 1.13 -5.65 -15.50
CA LYS A 58 1.40 -7.03 -15.94
C LYS A 58 1.05 -8.08 -14.88
N ALA A 59 1.16 -7.74 -13.60
CA ALA A 59 0.74 -8.59 -12.49
C ALA A 59 -0.79 -8.59 -12.24
N GLY A 60 -1.56 -7.84 -13.03
CA GLY A 60 -3.02 -7.76 -12.92
C GLY A 60 -3.51 -6.67 -11.96
N ALA A 61 -2.64 -5.77 -11.51
CA ALA A 61 -3.06 -4.63 -10.70
C ALA A 61 -3.91 -3.66 -11.53
N VAL A 62 -4.96 -3.12 -10.90
CA VAL A 62 -5.74 -2.02 -11.45
C VAL A 62 -5.06 -0.72 -11.03
N ILE A 63 -4.61 0.06 -12.01
CA ILE A 63 -4.03 1.38 -11.75
C ILE A 63 -5.16 2.35 -11.43
N ALA A 64 -5.29 2.71 -10.15
CA ALA A 64 -6.31 3.66 -9.70
C ALA A 64 -6.04 5.09 -10.19
N GLN A 65 -4.77 5.46 -10.35
CA GLN A 65 -4.34 6.77 -10.85
C GLN A 65 -3.00 6.66 -11.58
N GLU A 66 -2.91 7.22 -12.78
CA GLU A 66 -1.64 7.33 -13.50
C GLU A 66 -0.72 8.36 -12.83
N HIS A 67 0.59 8.11 -12.84
CA HIS A 67 1.56 9.05 -12.27
C HIS A 67 1.55 10.37 -13.05
N SER A 68 1.22 11.46 -12.37
CA SER A 68 1.30 12.82 -12.91
C SER A 68 2.28 13.66 -12.10
N LYS A 69 3.02 14.56 -12.74
CA LYS A 69 3.88 15.52 -12.03
C LYS A 69 3.03 16.36 -11.08
N PHE A 70 3.31 16.25 -9.78
CA PHE A 70 2.60 17.02 -8.77
C PHE A 70 2.96 18.50 -8.86
N SER A 71 1.98 19.36 -9.19
CA SER A 71 2.13 20.82 -9.27
C SER A 71 1.15 21.52 -8.34
N GLY A 72 1.45 21.64 -7.04
CA GLY A 72 0.71 22.59 -6.20
C GLY A 72 0.68 22.33 -4.70
N ALA A 73 0.75 23.41 -3.93
CA ALA A 73 0.68 23.43 -2.48
C ALA A 73 -0.73 23.03 -1.98
N GLY A 74 -0.85 21.84 -1.39
CA GLY A 74 -2.03 21.40 -0.65
C GLY A 74 -1.60 20.66 0.60
N THR A 75 -2.39 20.73 1.66
CA THR A 75 -2.15 20.08 2.97
C THR A 75 -2.38 18.56 2.95
N GLY A 76 -2.38 17.93 1.77
CA GLY A 76 -2.47 16.48 1.59
C GLY A 76 -1.11 15.78 1.60
N VAL A 77 -1.12 14.45 1.64
CA VAL A 77 0.07 13.59 1.60
C VAL A 77 0.98 14.03 0.45
N LYS A 78 2.13 14.61 0.79
CA LYS A 78 3.08 15.11 -0.21
C LYS A 78 3.65 13.92 -0.97
N GLN A 79 3.29 13.79 -2.25
CA GLN A 79 3.98 12.86 -3.14
C GLN A 79 5.39 13.40 -3.37
N GLY A 80 6.38 12.84 -2.67
CA GLY A 80 7.79 13.08 -2.98
C GLY A 80 8.10 12.58 -4.39
N PRO A 81 9.12 13.12 -5.06
CA PRO A 81 9.56 12.60 -6.35
C PRO A 81 9.86 11.10 -6.19
N GLY A 82 9.14 10.25 -6.93
CA GLY A 82 9.32 8.80 -6.88
C GLY A 82 8.51 8.04 -5.81
N MET A 83 7.36 8.54 -5.34
CA MET A 83 6.50 7.77 -4.42
C MET A 83 5.29 7.16 -5.12
N LEU A 84 5.11 5.84 -5.00
CA LEU A 84 3.92 5.10 -5.47
C LEU A 84 3.03 4.70 -4.29
N PHE A 85 1.71 4.70 -4.52
CA PHE A 85 0.72 4.13 -3.61
C PHE A 85 0.10 2.90 -4.27
N PHE A 86 0.16 1.75 -3.59
CA PHE A 86 -0.50 0.50 -3.97
C PHE A 86 -1.65 0.21 -3.03
#